data_AF-A0A8D2CF02-F1
#
_entry.id   AF-A0A8D2CF02-F1
#
_cell.length_a   1.000
_cell.length_b   1.000
_cell.length_c   1.000
_cell.angle_alpha   90.00
_cell.angle_beta   90.00
_cell.angle_gamma   90.00
#
_symmetry.space_group_name_H-M   'P 1'
#
loop_
_entity.id
_entity.type
_entity.pdbx_description
1 polymer ?
#
loop_
_entity_poly.entity_id
_entity_poly.type
_entity_poly.pdbx_seq_one_letter_code
_entity_poly.pdbx_strand_id
1 'polypeptide(L)'
;MAALIPFEVPTGSDKTLLVWELSSGPTAEDLQHSLLTVFSQFGLVYSVRVFPNAVVAGPGFYAIVRFYSARDAHRAQKACDGKQLFQNSPVKVRLGTRRKAVQENALALNSSKCQQVANYYFGFNGWSKRIIKLQDLSDLEERENEDIVAPVEKHSLKFFCALEVVLPSYECRSTGVGMAEEPVDKLEEGPLSLLLKRKRTQKLALQKAMTDAFQKLLIVVLGKTFFFFFFFFFFFFF
;
A
#
# COMPACT_ATOMS: atom_id res chain seq x y z
N MET A 1 -21.73 -8.37 11.12
CA MET A 1 -21.06 -8.57 9.82
C MET A 1 -19.57 -8.34 10.01
N ALA A 2 -18.75 -9.35 9.70
CA ALA A 2 -17.29 -9.27 9.76
C ALA A 2 -16.75 -8.65 8.46
N ALA A 3 -15.72 -7.81 8.55
CA ALA A 3 -14.99 -7.30 7.38
C ALA A 3 -13.54 -7.79 7.43
N LEU A 4 -13.05 -8.32 6.32
CA LEU A 4 -11.66 -8.77 6.17
C LEU A 4 -10.85 -7.70 5.44
N ILE A 5 -9.71 -7.32 6.01
CA ILE A 5 -8.86 -6.25 5.48
C ILE A 5 -7.44 -6.79 5.37
N PRO A 6 -7.08 -7.33 4.19
CA PRO A 6 -5.71 -7.74 3.89
C PRO A 6 -4.82 -6.53 3.64
N PHE A 7 -3.50 -6.70 3.81
CA PHE A 7 -2.49 -5.70 3.45
C PHE A 7 -2.17 -5.71 1.94
N GLU A 8 -3.22 -5.57 1.13
CA GLU A 8 -3.18 -5.64 -0.33
C GLU A 8 -3.86 -4.43 -0.96
N VAL A 9 -3.52 -4.15 -2.22
CA VAL A 9 -4.17 -3.09 -3.00
C VAL A 9 -5.65 -3.45 -3.20
N PRO A 10 -6.59 -2.59 -2.79
CA PRO A 10 -8.02 -2.89 -2.92
C PRO A 10 -8.46 -2.78 -4.39
N THR A 11 -8.55 -3.93 -5.07
CA THR A 11 -9.05 -4.05 -6.45
C THR A 11 -10.54 -4.39 -6.53
N GLY A 12 -11.13 -4.83 -5.41
CA GLY A 12 -12.54 -5.18 -5.31
C GLY A 12 -13.50 -4.04 -5.68
N SER A 13 -14.51 -4.37 -6.48
CA SER A 13 -15.53 -3.40 -6.90
C SER A 13 -16.46 -2.99 -5.75
N ASP A 14 -16.62 -3.87 -4.78
CA ASP A 14 -17.28 -3.66 -3.48
C ASP A 14 -16.53 -2.70 -2.54
N LYS A 15 -15.25 -2.42 -2.83
CA LYS A 15 -14.41 -1.47 -2.11
C LYS A 15 -14.25 -0.13 -2.84
N THR A 16 -14.81 0.00 -4.05
CA THR A 16 -14.63 1.16 -4.92
C THR A 16 -15.95 1.92 -5.08
N LEU A 17 -15.92 3.24 -4.88
CA LEU A 17 -17.02 4.15 -5.12
C LEU A 17 -16.75 5.04 -6.33
N LEU A 18 -17.76 5.20 -7.17
CA LEU A 18 -17.85 6.16 -8.25
C LEU A 18 -18.71 7.33 -7.78
N VAL A 19 -18.11 8.52 -7.76
CA VAL A 19 -18.75 9.78 -7.36
C VAL A 19 -18.89 10.65 -8.61
N TRP A 20 -20.11 11.13 -8.89
CA TRP A 20 -20.45 11.90 -10.08
C TRP A 20 -21.13 13.20 -9.68
N GLU A 21 -21.36 14.06 -10.67
CA GLU A 21 -22.02 15.37 -10.50
C GLU A 21 -21.19 16.32 -9.63
N LEU A 22 -19.86 16.21 -9.70
CA LEU A 22 -18.95 17.15 -9.05
C LEU A 22 -18.88 18.44 -9.87
N SER A 23 -19.02 19.56 -9.19
CA SER A 23 -19.01 20.90 -9.78
C SER A 23 -17.67 21.23 -10.44
N SER A 24 -17.73 22.03 -11.51
CA SER A 24 -16.56 22.54 -12.24
C SER A 24 -15.93 23.80 -11.62
N GLY A 25 -16.43 24.26 -10.48
CA GLY A 25 -15.95 25.47 -9.79
C GLY A 25 -14.59 25.30 -9.11
N PRO A 26 -14.42 24.35 -8.18
CA PRO A 26 -13.14 24.09 -7.50
C PRO A 26 -12.11 23.41 -8.41
N THR A 27 -10.83 23.52 -8.04
CA THR A 27 -9.77 22.77 -8.74
C THR A 27 -9.89 21.26 -8.47
N ALA A 28 -9.31 20.45 -9.35
CA ALA A 28 -9.31 18.99 -9.16
C ALA A 28 -8.62 18.57 -7.85
N GLU A 29 -7.62 19.33 -7.40
CA GLU A 29 -6.91 19.09 -6.14
C GLU A 29 -7.80 19.41 -4.93
N ASP A 30 -8.53 20.54 -4.96
CA ASP A 30 -9.47 20.91 -3.90
C ASP A 30 -10.61 19.88 -3.78
N LEU A 31 -11.11 19.40 -4.92
CA LEU A 31 -12.10 18.31 -4.96
C LEU A 31 -11.53 17.04 -4.36
N GLN A 32 -10.30 16.67 -4.72
CA GLN A 32 -9.64 15.48 -4.18
C GLN A 32 -9.50 15.57 -2.66
N HIS A 33 -9.10 16.74 -2.14
CA HIS A 33 -8.92 16.95 -0.70
C HIS A 33 -10.27 16.95 0.03
N SER A 34 -11.29 17.59 -0.53
CA SER A 34 -12.64 17.62 0.03
C SER A 34 -13.28 16.23 0.08
N LEU A 35 -13.16 15.46 -1.00
CA LEU A 35 -13.61 14.08 -1.06
C LEU A 35 -12.86 13.22 -0.03
N LEU A 36 -11.54 13.36 0.06
CA LEU A 36 -10.75 12.62 1.05
C LEU A 36 -11.24 12.91 2.48
N THR A 37 -11.46 14.18 2.83
CA THR A 37 -11.96 14.58 4.15
C THR A 37 -13.31 13.97 4.47
N VAL A 38 -14.28 14.06 3.54
CA VAL A 38 -15.64 13.52 3.76
C VAL A 38 -15.61 12.00 3.85
N PHE A 39 -14.96 11.32 2.91
CA PHE A 39 -14.96 9.86 2.85
C PHE A 39 -14.15 9.21 3.98
N SER A 40 -13.14 9.90 4.51
CA SER A 40 -12.35 9.40 5.66
C SER A 40 -13.16 9.29 6.96
N GLN A 41 -14.32 9.96 7.06
CA GLN A 41 -15.22 9.83 8.22
C GLN A 41 -15.86 8.43 8.31
N PHE A 42 -15.95 7.71 7.19
CA PHE A 42 -16.59 6.39 7.15
C PHE A 42 -15.61 5.23 7.34
N GLY A 43 -14.33 5.46 7.05
CA GLY A 43 -13.27 4.45 7.13
C GLY A 43 -11.99 4.88 6.43
N LEU A 44 -10.96 4.05 6.50
CA LEU A 44 -9.68 4.35 5.86
C LEU A 44 -9.76 4.28 4.33
N VAL A 45 -9.50 5.41 3.68
CA VAL A 45 -9.45 5.55 2.22
C VAL A 45 -8.05 5.18 1.70
N TYR A 46 -7.99 4.29 0.71
CA TYR A 46 -6.76 3.92 0.02
C TYR A 46 -6.29 5.00 -0.96
N SER A 47 -7.20 5.45 -1.84
CA SER A 47 -6.93 6.46 -2.87
C SER A 47 -8.19 7.20 -3.29
N VAL A 48 -8.06 8.49 -3.59
CA VAL A 48 -9.05 9.31 -4.29
C VAL A 48 -8.42 9.75 -5.61
N ARG A 49 -9.12 9.57 -6.73
CA ARG A 49 -8.70 10.06 -8.04
C ARG A 49 -9.83 10.85 -8.66
N VAL A 50 -9.57 12.08 -9.07
CA VAL A 50 -10.54 12.98 -9.70
C VAL A 50 -10.21 13.08 -11.18
N PHE A 51 -11.23 13.03 -12.03
CA PHE A 51 -11.10 13.09 -13.48
C PHE A 51 -12.13 14.09 -14.03
N PRO A 52 -11.78 14.87 -15.07
CA PRO A 52 -12.75 15.71 -15.76
C PRO A 52 -13.78 14.85 -16.48
N ASN A 53 -15.00 15.36 -16.58
CA ASN A 53 -16.05 14.74 -17.40
C ASN A 53 -15.63 14.71 -18.87
N ALA A 54 -16.12 13.71 -19.60
CA ALA A 54 -15.99 13.70 -21.05
C ALA A 54 -16.72 14.91 -21.65
N VAL A 55 -16.21 15.43 -22.78
CA VAL A 55 -16.73 16.64 -23.44
C VAL A 55 -18.25 16.56 -23.70
N VAL A 56 -18.78 15.36 -23.95
CA VAL A 56 -20.21 15.09 -24.23
C VAL A 56 -21.11 15.26 -22.99
N ALA A 57 -20.56 15.13 -21.77
CA ALA A 57 -21.31 15.14 -20.51
C ALA A 57 -21.38 16.54 -19.85
N GLY A 58 -20.82 17.57 -20.49
CA GLY A 58 -20.75 18.93 -19.96
C GLY A 58 -19.63 19.15 -18.93
N PRO A 59 -19.44 20.39 -18.47
CA PRO A 59 -18.38 20.75 -17.52
C PRO A 59 -18.62 20.08 -16.16
N GLY A 60 -17.56 19.54 -15.56
CA GLY A 60 -17.62 18.92 -14.25
C GLY A 60 -16.56 17.83 -14.08
N PHE A 61 -16.64 17.14 -12.93
CA PHE A 61 -15.73 16.05 -12.61
C PHE A 61 -16.48 14.81 -12.15
N TYR A 62 -15.79 13.68 -12.23
CA TYR A 62 -16.13 12.46 -11.52
C TYR A 62 -14.91 11.97 -10.75
N ALA A 63 -15.14 11.21 -9.69
CA ALA A 63 -14.07 10.69 -8.86
C ALA A 63 -14.23 9.19 -8.58
N ILE A 64 -13.09 8.54 -8.42
CA ILE A 64 -12.98 7.14 -8.02
C ILE A 64 -12.35 7.12 -6.62
N VAL A 65 -13.13 6.71 -5.63
CA VAL A 65 -12.70 6.58 -4.24
C VAL A 65 -12.56 5.09 -3.90
N ARG A 66 -11.40 4.67 -3.40
CA ARG A 66 -11.17 3.28 -2.98
C ARG A 66 -10.96 3.21 -1.48
N PHE A 67 -11.66 2.30 -0.82
CA PHE A 67 -11.49 1.96 0.58
C PHE A 67 -10.69 0.68 0.75
N TYR A 68 -10.07 0.49 1.91
CA TYR A 68 -9.52 -0.82 2.28
C TYR A 68 -10.62 -1.84 2.65
N SER A 69 -11.75 -1.33 3.15
CA SER A 69 -12.87 -2.10 3.70
C SER A 69 -14.14 -1.92 2.85
N ALA A 70 -14.70 -3.04 2.37
CA ALA A 70 -15.95 -3.04 1.61
C ALA A 70 -17.14 -2.56 2.47
N ARG A 71 -17.11 -2.90 3.77
CA ARG A 71 -18.10 -2.45 4.75
C ARG A 71 -18.14 -0.93 4.84
N ASP A 72 -16.98 -0.29 4.82
CA ASP A 72 -16.88 1.16 5.00
C ASP A 72 -17.23 1.88 3.68
N ALA A 73 -16.84 1.33 2.53
CA ALA A 73 -17.31 1.80 1.22
C ALA A 73 -18.84 1.77 1.12
N HIS A 74 -19.47 0.66 1.53
CA HIS A 74 -20.93 0.54 1.50
C HIS A 74 -21.63 1.49 2.48
N ARG A 75 -21.03 1.73 3.66
CA ARG A 75 -21.53 2.73 4.62
C ARG A 75 -21.45 4.14 4.04
N ALA A 76 -20.32 4.49 3.42
CA ALA A 76 -20.13 5.77 2.78
C ALA A 76 -21.09 5.97 1.60
N GLN A 77 -21.31 4.93 0.78
CA GLN A 77 -22.27 4.97 -0.31
C GLN A 77 -23.68 5.31 0.20
N LYS A 78 -24.19 4.54 1.17
CA LYS A 78 -25.52 4.77 1.76
C LYS A 78 -25.67 6.13 2.41
N ALA A 79 -24.59 6.66 2.98
CA ALA A 79 -24.61 7.93 3.68
C ALA A 79 -24.46 9.14 2.76
N CYS A 80 -23.82 9.00 1.60
CA CYS A 80 -23.45 10.12 0.72
C CYS A 80 -24.26 10.19 -0.58
N ASP A 81 -24.89 9.10 -1.03
CA ASP A 81 -25.65 9.09 -2.28
C ASP A 81 -26.86 10.05 -2.21
N GLY A 82 -26.96 10.94 -3.19
CA GLY A 82 -28.00 11.96 -3.28
C GLY A 82 -27.85 13.13 -2.30
N LYS A 83 -26.73 13.24 -1.57
CA LYS A 83 -26.51 14.31 -0.59
C LYS A 83 -25.60 15.42 -1.11
N GLN A 84 -25.75 16.60 -0.50
CA GLN A 84 -24.82 17.71 -0.65
C GLN A 84 -23.65 17.48 0.32
N LEU A 85 -22.45 17.15 -0.21
CA LEU A 85 -21.28 16.88 0.63
C LEU A 85 -20.53 18.15 1.00
N PHE A 86 -20.09 18.91 -0.01
CA PHE A 86 -19.34 20.16 0.11
C PHE A 86 -19.74 21.20 -0.94
N GLN A 87 -20.74 20.86 -1.77
CA GLN A 87 -21.25 21.69 -2.85
C GLN A 87 -22.78 21.69 -2.77
N ASN A 88 -23.41 22.73 -3.35
CA ASN A 88 -24.85 22.92 -3.29
C ASN A 88 -25.64 21.92 -4.15
N SER A 89 -25.01 21.30 -5.15
CA SER A 89 -25.63 20.23 -5.94
C SER A 89 -25.43 18.87 -5.26
N PRO A 90 -26.48 18.02 -5.19
CA PRO A 90 -26.32 16.68 -4.67
C PRO A 90 -25.34 15.88 -5.54
N VAL A 91 -24.52 15.03 -4.91
CA VAL A 91 -23.65 14.10 -5.62
C VAL A 91 -24.32 12.74 -5.72
N LYS A 92 -24.01 12.02 -6.79
CA LYS A 92 -24.35 10.60 -6.89
C LYS A 92 -23.16 9.78 -6.41
N VAL A 93 -23.41 8.72 -5.65
CA VAL A 93 -22.38 7.80 -5.16
C VAL A 93 -22.84 6.37 -5.42
N ARG A 94 -22.10 5.67 -6.28
CA ARG A 94 -22.40 4.28 -6.64
C ARG A 94 -21.21 3.38 -6.37
N LEU A 95 -21.47 2.15 -5.95
CA LEU A 95 -20.45 1.11 -5.88
C LEU A 95 -19.98 0.72 -7.29
N GLY A 96 -18.72 0.32 -7.40
CA GLY A 96 -18.17 -0.19 -8.65
C GLY A 96 -18.95 -1.42 -9.12
N THR A 97 -19.43 -1.38 -10.35
CA THR A 97 -20.17 -2.49 -10.99
C THR A 97 -19.24 -3.48 -11.69
N ARG A 98 -17.97 -3.11 -11.92
CA ARG A 98 -17.02 -3.92 -12.67
C ARG A 98 -16.45 -5.03 -11.80
N ARG A 99 -17.11 -6.19 -11.80
CA ARG A 99 -16.47 -7.46 -11.42
C ARG A 99 -15.44 -7.79 -12.49
N LYS A 100 -14.17 -7.41 -12.30
CA LYS A 100 -13.11 -7.99 -13.15
C LYS A 100 -13.09 -9.49 -12.88
N ALA A 101 -13.37 -10.29 -13.90
CA ALA A 101 -13.35 -11.76 -13.88
C ALA A 101 -11.92 -12.34 -13.85
N VAL A 102 -10.91 -11.49 -13.70
CA VAL A 102 -9.51 -11.89 -13.60
C VAL A 102 -9.14 -11.82 -12.14
N GLN A 103 -8.72 -12.95 -11.58
CA GLN A 103 -7.91 -12.99 -10.36
C GLN A 103 -6.65 -12.17 -10.64
N GLU A 104 -6.74 -10.84 -10.51
CA GLU A 104 -5.55 -10.00 -10.46
C GLU A 104 -4.79 -10.47 -9.22
N ASN A 105 -3.61 -11.05 -9.44
CA ASN A 105 -2.67 -11.40 -8.37
C ASN A 105 -2.66 -10.25 -7.37
N ALA A 106 -3.06 -10.53 -6.13
CA ALA A 106 -3.28 -9.48 -5.15
C ALA A 106 -1.96 -8.73 -4.93
N LEU A 107 -1.92 -7.48 -5.39
CA LEU A 107 -0.70 -6.69 -5.33
C LEU A 107 -0.46 -6.27 -3.89
N ALA A 108 0.77 -6.46 -3.45
CA ALA A 108 1.24 -6.04 -2.14
C ALA A 108 1.06 -4.53 -1.93
N LEU A 109 0.65 -4.13 -0.73
CA LEU A 109 0.78 -2.73 -0.34
C LEU A 109 2.25 -2.36 -0.17
N ASN A 110 2.61 -1.14 -0.57
CA ASN A 110 3.92 -0.62 -0.21
C ASN A 110 4.03 -0.42 1.31
N SER A 111 5.26 -0.44 1.82
CA SER A 111 5.53 -0.30 3.26
C SER A 111 4.91 0.93 3.92
N SER A 112 4.78 2.05 3.20
CA SER A 112 4.15 3.27 3.74
C SER A 112 2.63 3.07 3.93
N LYS A 113 1.96 2.47 2.95
CA LYS A 113 0.54 2.14 3.02
C LYS A 113 0.27 1.05 4.06
N CYS A 114 1.15 0.06 4.21
CA CYS A 114 1.06 -0.90 5.33
C CYS A 114 1.10 -0.19 6.68
N GLN A 115 2.02 0.75 6.87
CA GLN A 115 2.10 1.54 8.11
C GLN A 115 0.85 2.38 8.35
N GLN A 116 0.30 3.00 7.32
CA GLN A 116 -0.95 3.76 7.42
C GLN A 116 -2.12 2.89 7.88
N VAL A 117 -2.28 1.70 7.28
CA VAL A 117 -3.31 0.72 7.69
C VAL A 117 -3.06 0.28 9.13
N ALA A 118 -1.83 -0.08 9.47
CA ALA A 118 -1.48 -0.51 10.81
C ALA A 118 -1.77 0.58 11.86
N ASN A 119 -1.36 1.81 11.61
CA ASN A 119 -1.64 2.95 12.50
C ASN A 119 -3.14 3.21 12.66
N TYR A 120 -3.94 3.02 11.61
CA TYR A 120 -5.37 3.23 11.69
C TYR A 120 -6.09 2.17 12.53
N TYR A 121 -5.73 0.89 12.37
CA TYR A 121 -6.42 -0.21 13.05
C TYR A 121 -5.84 -0.57 14.42
N PHE A 122 -4.53 -0.47 14.58
CA PHE A 122 -3.84 -0.81 15.83
C PHE A 122 -3.49 0.41 16.67
N GLY A 123 -3.52 1.61 16.08
CA GLY A 123 -2.93 2.80 16.69
C GLY A 123 -1.41 2.82 16.53
N PHE A 124 -0.82 4.00 16.64
CA PHE A 124 0.63 4.22 16.47
C PHE A 124 1.48 3.36 17.42
N ASN A 125 1.00 3.13 18.65
CA ASN A 125 1.70 2.33 19.67
C ASN A 125 1.22 0.86 19.71
N GLY A 126 0.27 0.46 18.86
CA GLY A 126 -0.28 -0.90 18.88
C GLY A 126 0.52 -1.92 18.07
N TRP A 127 1.54 -1.45 17.34
CA TRP A 127 2.44 -2.31 16.58
C TRP A 127 3.85 -1.72 16.58
N SER A 128 4.85 -2.56 16.36
CA SER A 128 6.24 -2.14 16.19
C SER A 128 6.94 -2.97 15.13
N LYS A 129 8.13 -2.53 14.74
CA LYS A 129 8.99 -3.24 13.79
C LYS A 129 10.39 -3.39 14.35
N ARG A 130 11.01 -4.55 14.15
CA ARG A 130 12.38 -4.85 14.59
C ARG A 130 13.16 -5.46 13.43
N ILE A 131 14.31 -4.87 13.10
CA ILE A 131 15.22 -5.45 12.12
C ILE A 131 15.93 -6.62 12.80
N ILE A 132 15.81 -7.81 12.22
CA ILE A 132 16.47 -9.02 12.72
C ILE A 132 17.86 -9.12 12.10
N LYS A 133 17.94 -8.93 10.78
CA LYS A 133 19.19 -9.02 10.02
C LYS A 133 19.17 -7.99 8.90
N LEU A 134 20.29 -7.30 8.73
CA LEU A 134 20.55 -6.47 7.57
C LEU A 134 21.97 -6.79 7.10
N GLN A 135 22.09 -7.25 5.86
CA GLN A 135 23.35 -7.73 5.31
C GLN A 135 23.61 -7.08 3.96
N ASP A 136 24.82 -6.59 3.78
CA ASP A 136 25.38 -6.22 2.48
C ASP A 136 25.91 -7.50 1.82
N LEU A 137 25.44 -7.78 0.61
CA LEU A 137 25.81 -8.97 -0.17
C LEU A 137 26.64 -8.59 -1.40
N SER A 138 27.00 -7.31 -1.56
CA SER A 138 27.80 -6.83 -2.70
C SER A 138 29.17 -7.51 -2.74
N ASP A 139 29.75 -7.80 -1.57
CA ASP A 139 31.08 -8.44 -1.43
C ASP A 139 31.09 -9.96 -1.73
N LEU A 140 29.91 -10.60 -1.79
CA LEU A 140 29.82 -12.05 -2.07
C LEU A 140 29.95 -12.34 -3.57
N GLU A 141 29.47 -11.43 -4.42
CA GLU A 141 29.59 -11.55 -5.87
C GLU A 141 31.04 -11.41 -6.34
N GLU A 142 31.91 -10.75 -5.55
CA GLU A 142 33.35 -10.64 -5.86
C GLU A 142 34.08 -11.99 -5.72
N ARG A 143 33.65 -12.88 -4.81
CA ARG A 143 34.33 -14.18 -4.57
C ARG A 143 33.87 -15.32 -5.47
N GLU A 144 32.62 -15.29 -5.94
CA GLU A 144 32.08 -16.33 -6.82
C GLU A 144 32.52 -16.16 -8.29
N ASN A 145 32.96 -14.96 -8.68
CA ASN A 145 33.35 -14.62 -10.04
C ASN A 145 34.86 -14.79 -10.32
N GLU A 146 35.67 -15.28 -9.37
CA GLU A 146 37.11 -15.51 -9.60
C GLU A 146 37.40 -16.66 -10.58
N ASP A 147 36.42 -17.54 -10.87
CA ASP A 147 36.63 -18.76 -11.67
C ASP A 147 36.05 -18.73 -13.11
N ILE A 148 35.48 -17.63 -13.62
CA ILE A 148 34.89 -17.59 -14.97
C ILE A 148 35.29 -16.32 -15.74
N VAL A 149 35.92 -16.53 -16.90
CA VAL A 149 36.38 -15.51 -17.86
C VAL A 149 35.24 -14.54 -18.24
N ALA A 150 35.54 -13.24 -18.09
CA ALA A 150 34.74 -12.01 -18.28
C ALA A 150 33.43 -12.08 -19.10
N PRO A 151 32.38 -11.41 -18.60
CA PRO A 151 31.90 -10.22 -19.32
C PRO A 151 31.54 -9.05 -18.37
N VAL A 152 31.98 -7.83 -18.73
CA VAL A 152 31.52 -6.50 -18.25
C VAL A 152 31.06 -6.47 -16.78
N GLU A 153 31.97 -6.07 -15.90
CA GLU A 153 31.75 -5.88 -14.46
C GLU A 153 30.55 -4.97 -14.13
N LYS A 154 29.33 -5.53 -14.10
CA LYS A 154 28.18 -4.89 -13.45
C LYS A 154 28.30 -5.10 -11.96
N HIS A 155 29.06 -4.23 -11.30
CA HIS A 155 29.03 -4.15 -9.84
C HIS A 155 27.63 -3.76 -9.41
N SER A 156 26.98 -4.58 -8.59
CA SER A 156 25.65 -4.30 -8.07
C SER A 156 25.71 -4.11 -6.55
N LEU A 157 25.04 -3.09 -6.04
CA LEU A 157 24.82 -2.98 -4.61
C LEU A 157 23.66 -3.88 -4.25
N LYS A 158 23.89 -4.83 -3.34
CA LYS A 158 22.89 -5.83 -2.98
C LYS A 158 22.69 -5.89 -1.49
N PHE A 159 21.47 -5.63 -1.05
CA PHE A 159 21.10 -5.66 0.36
C PHE A 159 20.01 -6.68 0.63
N PHE A 160 20.23 -7.48 1.66
CA PHE A 160 19.23 -8.36 2.25
C PHE A 160 18.79 -7.80 3.61
N CYS A 161 17.49 -7.80 3.85
CA CYS A 161 16.91 -7.45 5.14
C CYS A 161 15.90 -8.52 5.57
N ALA A 162 16.02 -8.97 6.82
CA ALA A 162 14.99 -9.70 7.54
C ALA A 162 14.50 -8.86 8.72
N LEU A 163 13.19 -8.79 8.90
CA LEU A 163 12.54 -7.94 9.88
C LEU A 163 11.31 -8.64 10.46
N GLU A 164 10.88 -8.20 11.62
CA GLU A 164 9.68 -8.65 12.31
C GLU A 164 8.76 -7.47 12.60
N VAL A 165 7.46 -7.66 12.35
CA VAL A 165 6.37 -6.80 12.80
C VAL A 165 5.73 -7.45 14.02
N VAL A 166 5.61 -6.71 15.11
CA VAL A 166 5.06 -7.18 16.39
C VAL A 166 3.78 -6.43 16.70
N LEU A 167 2.76 -7.16 17.14
CA LEU A 167 1.50 -6.62 17.64
C LEU A 167 1.27 -7.16 19.06
N PRO A 168 1.81 -6.46 20.09
CA PRO A 168 1.87 -6.99 21.45
C PRO A 168 0.50 -7.37 22.02
N SER A 169 -0.52 -6.54 21.81
CA SER A 169 -1.88 -6.76 22.34
C SER A 169 -2.59 -7.99 21.78
N TYR A 170 -2.03 -8.60 20.72
CA TYR A 170 -2.59 -9.77 20.05
C TYR A 170 -1.61 -10.95 20.05
N GLU A 171 -0.50 -10.85 20.81
CA GLU A 171 0.57 -11.85 20.88
C GLU A 171 1.05 -12.32 19.49
N CYS A 172 1.02 -11.39 18.54
CA CYS A 172 1.15 -11.67 17.12
C CYS A 172 2.48 -11.10 16.60
N ARG A 173 3.25 -11.94 15.89
CA ARG A 173 4.54 -11.56 15.28
C ARG A 173 4.64 -12.09 13.87
N SER A 174 4.85 -11.22 12.89
CA SER A 174 5.05 -11.59 11.50
C SER A 174 6.45 -11.23 11.04
N THR A 175 7.19 -12.21 10.52
CA THR A 175 8.51 -11.99 9.93
C THR A 175 8.39 -11.72 8.44
N GLY A 176 9.28 -10.89 7.91
CA GLY A 176 9.37 -10.63 6.48
C GLY A 176 10.80 -10.45 6.02
N VAL A 177 11.02 -10.78 4.75
CA VAL A 177 12.32 -10.71 4.09
C VAL A 177 12.25 -9.85 2.84
N GLY A 178 13.34 -9.16 2.53
CA GLY A 178 13.41 -8.26 1.40
C GLY A 178 14.82 -8.14 0.86
N MET A 179 14.95 -8.27 -0.45
CA MET A 179 16.20 -8.06 -1.16
C MET A 179 16.06 -6.91 -2.16
N ALA A 180 17.06 -6.04 -2.19
CA ALA A 180 17.17 -4.96 -3.16
C ALA A 180 18.54 -4.99 -3.80
N GLU A 181 18.54 -4.75 -5.11
CA GLU A 181 19.73 -4.72 -5.95
C GLU A 181 19.68 -3.45 -6.79
N GLU A 182 20.79 -2.73 -6.89
CA GLU A 182 20.91 -1.52 -7.71
C GLU A 182 22.25 -1.55 -8.44
N PRO A 183 22.27 -1.43 -9.78
CA PRO A 183 23.51 -1.44 -10.55
C PRO A 183 24.36 -0.20 -10.27
N VAL A 184 25.67 -0.37 -10.28
CA VAL A 184 26.68 0.67 -10.09
C VAL A 184 27.54 0.79 -11.34
N ASP A 185 27.46 1.94 -12.01
CA ASP A 185 28.32 2.27 -13.14
C ASP A 185 29.59 2.97 -12.61
N LYS A 186 30.66 2.18 -12.43
CA LYS A 186 31.95 2.64 -11.85
C LYS A 186 32.59 3.81 -12.60
N LEU A 187 32.29 3.98 -13.90
CA LEU A 187 32.93 4.98 -14.75
C LEU A 187 32.37 6.40 -14.57
N GLU A 188 31.13 6.55 -14.10
CA GLU A 188 30.40 7.83 -14.09
C GLU A 188 30.11 8.36 -12.68
N GLU A 189 30.29 7.54 -11.64
CA GLU A 189 29.75 7.82 -10.31
C GLU A 189 30.81 8.22 -9.28
N GLY A 190 30.68 9.43 -8.73
CA GLY A 190 31.52 9.91 -7.64
C GLY A 190 31.25 9.23 -6.27
N PRO A 191 32.11 9.43 -5.26
CA PRO A 191 31.95 8.80 -3.95
C PRO A 191 30.60 9.09 -3.26
N LEU A 192 30.03 10.29 -3.47
CA LEU A 192 28.74 10.68 -2.90
C LEU A 192 27.55 9.95 -3.54
N SER A 193 27.56 9.71 -4.86
CA SER A 193 26.48 8.98 -5.53
C SER A 193 26.43 7.53 -5.09
N LEU A 194 27.59 6.90 -4.87
CA LEU A 194 27.68 5.54 -4.31
C LEU A 194 27.05 5.43 -2.91
N LEU A 195 27.35 6.39 -2.03
CA LEU A 195 26.75 6.43 -0.69
C LEU A 195 25.22 6.62 -0.74
N LEU A 196 24.73 7.47 -1.64
CA LEU A 196 23.30 7.69 -1.83
C LEU A 196 22.59 6.44 -2.35
N LYS A 197 23.18 5.77 -3.34
CA LYS A 197 22.69 4.48 -3.85
C LYS A 197 22.66 3.44 -2.75
N ARG A 198 23.77 3.22 -2.03
CA ARG A 198 23.85 2.27 -0.91
C ARG A 198 22.72 2.47 0.11
N LYS A 199 22.49 3.71 0.54
CA LYS A 199 21.40 4.05 1.46
C LYS A 199 20.02 3.81 0.86
N ARG A 200 19.83 4.10 -0.44
CA ARG A 200 18.57 3.87 -1.16
C ARG A 200 18.28 2.37 -1.28
N THR A 201 19.26 1.58 -1.69
CA THR A 201 19.14 0.12 -1.85
C THR A 201 18.87 -0.55 -0.49
N GLN A 202 19.62 -0.17 0.55
CA GLN A 202 19.39 -0.63 1.93
C GLN A 202 17.96 -0.31 2.39
N LYS A 203 17.49 0.93 2.17
CA LYS A 203 16.12 1.33 2.49
C LYS A 203 15.09 0.53 1.71
N LEU A 204 15.34 0.24 0.43
CA LEU A 204 14.44 -0.54 -0.41
C LEU A 204 14.32 -2.00 0.09
N ALA A 205 15.43 -2.63 0.49
CA ALA A 205 15.42 -3.97 1.09
C ALA A 205 14.56 -4.00 2.35
N LEU A 206 14.73 -3.01 3.24
CA LEU A 206 13.92 -2.86 4.45
C LEU A 206 12.42 -2.66 4.12
N GLN A 207 12.10 -1.83 3.13
CA GLN A 207 10.72 -1.59 2.71
C GLN A 207 10.06 -2.85 2.14
N LYS A 208 10.81 -3.65 1.36
CA LYS A 208 10.35 -4.94 0.84
C LYS A 208 10.09 -5.94 1.96
N ALA A 209 11.04 -6.08 2.90
CA ALA A 209 10.86 -6.94 4.07
C ALA A 209 9.63 -6.55 4.90
N MET A 210 9.36 -5.25 5.00
CA MET A 210 8.22 -4.74 5.75
C MET A 210 6.91 -5.04 5.04
N THR A 211 6.85 -4.86 3.73
CA THR A 211 5.69 -5.27 2.93
C THR A 211 5.43 -6.77 3.08
N ASP A 212 6.47 -7.62 2.94
CA ASP A 212 6.35 -9.07 3.08
C ASP A 212 5.82 -9.49 4.47
N ALA A 213 6.31 -8.86 5.55
CA ALA A 213 5.81 -9.12 6.90
C ALA A 213 4.32 -8.75 7.06
N PHE A 214 3.88 -7.61 6.52
CA PHE A 214 2.49 -7.18 6.63
C PHE A 214 1.52 -8.00 5.77
N GLN A 215 1.95 -8.47 4.60
CA GLN A 215 1.08 -9.26 3.70
C GLN A 215 0.61 -10.59 4.33
N LYS A 216 1.37 -11.13 5.28
CA LYS A 216 1.00 -12.36 6.02
C LYS A 216 -0.07 -12.12 7.09
N LEU A 217 -0.38 -10.84 7.39
CA LEU A 217 -1.38 -10.45 8.38
C LEU A 217 -2.73 -10.18 7.72
N LEU A 218 -3.81 -10.54 8.42
CA LEU A 218 -5.18 -10.21 8.04
C LEU A 218 -5.90 -9.56 9.21
N ILE A 219 -6.46 -8.36 8.99
CA ILE A 219 -7.29 -7.68 9.98
C ILE A 219 -8.75 -8.15 9.82
N VAL A 220 -9.38 -8.58 10.90
CA VAL A 220 -10.80 -8.95 10.96
C VAL A 220 -11.55 -7.93 11.80
N VAL A 221 -12.54 -7.25 11.22
CA VAL A 221 -13.35 -6.26 11.92
C VAL A 221 -14.75 -6.80 12.21
N LEU A 222 -15.04 -7.09 13.48
CA LEU A 222 -16.32 -7.60 13.99
C LEU A 222 -17.11 -6.47 14.67
N GLY A 223 -17.99 -5.81 13.93
CA GLY A 223 -18.76 -4.68 14.48
C GLY A 223 -17.86 -3.50 14.86
N LYS A 224 -17.84 -3.13 16.16
CA LYS A 224 -16.93 -2.12 16.75
C LYS A 224 -15.60 -2.70 17.27
N THR A 225 -15.44 -4.02 17.27
CA THR A 225 -14.28 -4.72 17.85
C THR A 225 -13.41 -5.34 16.75
N PHE A 226 -12.10 -5.36 16.96
CA PHE A 226 -11.12 -5.89 16.00
C PHE A 226 -10.56 -7.24 16.51
N PHE A 227 -10.45 -8.22 15.62
CA PHE A 227 -9.84 -9.53 15.85
C PHE A 227 -8.84 -9.87 14.73
N PHE A 228 -7.92 -10.79 14.99
CA PHE A 228 -6.83 -11.13 14.08
C PHE A 228 -6.76 -12.62 13.82
N PHE A 229 -6.44 -12.98 12.57
CA PHE A 229 -6.06 -14.33 12.20
C PHE A 229 -4.75 -14.29 11.40
N PHE A 230 -3.85 -15.20 11.73
CA PHE A 230 -2.65 -15.48 10.96
C PHE A 230 -3.01 -16.33 9.75
N PHE A 231 -2.51 -16.00 8.55
CA PHE A 231 -2.27 -17.03 7.56
C PHE A 231 -0.92 -17.66 7.92
N PHE A 232 -0.96 -18.80 8.60
CA PHE A 232 0.22 -19.62 8.83
C PHE A 232 0.69 -20.18 7.48
N PHE A 233 1.66 -19.53 6.84
CA PHE A 233 2.65 -20.24 6.04
C PHE A 233 3.91 -20.33 6.89
N PHE A 234 3.99 -21.40 7.68
CA PHE A 234 5.26 -21.87 8.20
C PHE A 234 6.14 -22.19 6.99
N PHE A 235 7.04 -21.29 6.62
CA PHE A 235 8.30 -21.73 6.05
C PHE A 235 9.33 -21.59 7.17
N PHE A 236 9.42 -22.65 7.98
CA PHE A 236 10.68 -23.00 8.62
C PHE A 236 11.68 -23.20 7.48
N PHE A 237 12.61 -22.28 7.32
CA PHE A 237 13.91 -22.65 6.79
C PHE A 237 14.84 -22.71 7.99
N PHE A 238 15.14 -23.95 8.39
CA PHE A 238 16.33 -24.32 9.16
C PHE A 238 17.57 -24.00 8.33
#